data_AF-A0A061LYZ0-F1
#
_entry.id   AF-A0A061LYZ0-F1
#
_cell.length_a   1.000
_cell.length_b   1.000
_cell.length_c   1.000
_cell.angle_alpha   90.00
_cell.angle_beta   90.00
_cell.angle_gamma   90.00
#
_symmetry.space_group_name_H-M   'P 1'
#
loop_
_entity.id
_entity.type
_entity.pdbx_description
1 polymer ?
#
loop_
_entity_poly.entity_id
_entity_poly.type
_entity_poly.pdbx_seq_one_letter_code
_entity_poly.pdbx_strand_id
1 'polypeptide(L)' 'MNAERGNTKHGPQQDEQLEQETRGMVQGHGGSPHVEPFRESEPLPDDTDAPEVERAFRGDRRDGEEGDV' A
#
# COMPACT_ATOMS: atom_id res chain seq x y z
N MET A 1 -19.97 14.72 30.79
CA MET A 1 -19.47 14.87 29.40
C MET A 1 -20.25 13.89 28.56
N ASN A 2 -21.43 14.26 28.07
CA ASN A 2 -22.26 13.35 27.28
C ASN A 2 -22.41 13.97 25.89
N ALA A 3 -21.63 13.48 24.93
CA ALA A 3 -21.83 13.79 23.53
C ALA A 3 -23.01 12.93 23.04
N GLU A 4 -24.23 13.33 23.41
CA GLU A 4 -25.48 12.75 22.88
C GLU A 4 -25.68 13.24 21.43
N ARG A 5 -24.82 12.80 20.51
CA ARG A 5 -25.11 12.90 19.07
C ARG A 5 -25.79 11.61 18.64
N GLY A 6 -27.11 11.58 18.70
CA GLY A 6 -27.89 10.46 18.16
C GLY A 6 -29.27 10.93 17.74
N ASN A 7 -29.38 11.50 16.55
CA ASN A 7 -30.68 11.81 15.93
C ASN A 7 -31.41 10.49 15.65
N THR A 8 -32.40 10.13 16.46
CA THR A 8 -33.10 8.84 16.40
C THR A 8 -34.02 8.66 15.20
N LYS A 9 -34.28 9.72 14.41
CA LYS A 9 -35.19 9.66 13.26
C LYS A 9 -34.52 9.23 11.97
N HIS A 10 -33.28 9.68 11.77
CA HIS A 10 -32.52 9.43 10.55
C HIS A 10 -31.12 8.86 10.80
N GLY A 11 -30.71 8.69 12.08
CA GLY A 11 -29.40 8.15 12.45
C GLY A 11 -29.05 6.87 11.72
N PRO A 12 -29.91 5.82 11.71
CA PRO A 12 -29.59 4.57 11.01
C PRO A 12 -29.39 4.75 9.50
N GLN A 13 -30.24 5.52 8.83
CA GLN A 13 -30.11 5.78 7.39
C GLN A 13 -28.88 6.63 7.06
N GLN A 14 -28.53 7.56 7.94
CA GLN A 14 -27.39 8.45 7.77
C GLN A 14 -26.09 7.69 8.00
N ASP A 15 -26.06 6.78 8.98
CA ASP A 15 -24.96 5.86 9.23
C ASP A 15 -24.79 4.88 8.06
N GLU A 16 -25.88 4.31 7.52
CA GLU A 16 -25.85 3.44 6.33
C GLU A 16 -25.31 4.17 5.08
N GLN A 17 -25.64 5.45 4.92
CA GLN A 17 -25.15 6.27 3.82
C GLN A 17 -23.66 6.60 3.99
N LEU A 18 -23.26 6.99 5.20
CA LEU A 18 -21.85 7.22 5.54
C LEU A 18 -21.01 5.95 5.37
N GLU A 19 -21.53 4.78 5.77
CA GLU A 19 -20.85 3.50 5.57
C GLU A 19 -20.66 3.21 4.08
N GLN A 20 -21.69 3.40 3.25
CA GLN A 20 -21.59 3.21 1.80
C GLN A 20 -20.54 4.12 1.15
N GLU A 21 -20.49 5.39 1.56
CA GLU A 21 -19.52 6.37 1.03
C GLU A 21 -18.09 6.08 1.47
N THR A 22 -17.89 5.67 2.73
CA THR A 22 -16.57 5.46 3.32
C THR A 22 -16.00 4.06 3.06
N ARG A 23 -16.84 3.07 2.72
CA ARG A 23 -16.41 1.67 2.49
C ARG A 23 -15.26 1.55 1.49
N GLY A 24 -15.28 2.33 0.40
CA GLY A 24 -14.20 2.31 -0.60
C GLY A 24 -12.87 2.88 -0.10
N MET A 25 -12.90 3.78 0.88
CA MET A 25 -11.71 4.36 1.50
C MET A 25 -11.13 3.42 2.57
N VAL A 26 -12.00 2.80 3.38
CA VAL A 26 -11.59 1.89 4.46
C VAL A 26 -11.13 0.55 3.94
N GLN A 27 -11.86 -0.04 2.99
CA GLN A 27 -11.50 -1.32 2.37
C GLN A 27 -10.35 -1.17 1.36
N GLY A 28 -10.11 0.06 0.91
CA GLY A 28 -9.33 0.33 -0.30
C GLY A 28 -10.04 -0.19 -1.55
N HIS A 29 -9.66 0.33 -2.72
CA HIS A 29 -9.87 -0.43 -3.94
C HIS A 29 -8.97 -1.66 -3.83
N GLY A 30 -9.55 -2.86 -3.79
CA GLY A 30 -8.80 -4.10 -3.71
C GLY A 30 -7.81 -4.18 -4.88
N GLY A 31 -6.54 -3.92 -4.58
CA GLY A 31 -5.45 -3.86 -5.56
C GLY A 31 -5.36 -2.51 -6.27
N SER A 32 -4.12 -2.04 -6.47
CA SER A 32 -3.82 -1.07 -7.54
C SER A 32 -4.54 -1.50 -8.83
N PRO A 33 -5.07 -0.58 -9.63
CA PRO A 33 -5.64 -0.94 -10.92
C PRO A 33 -4.60 -1.71 -11.71
N HIS A 34 -4.77 -3.03 -11.79
CA HIS A 34 -3.84 -3.92 -12.46
C HIS A 34 -3.75 -3.47 -13.91
N VAL A 35 -2.60 -2.88 -14.25
CA VAL A 35 -2.24 -2.51 -15.61
C VAL A 35 -1.78 -3.77 -16.34
N GLU A 36 -1.77 -3.74 -17.67
CA GLU A 36 -1.23 -4.83 -18.47
C GLU A 36 0.15 -5.27 -17.93
N PRO A 37 0.46 -6.58 -17.81
CA PRO A 37 1.65 -7.05 -17.09
C PRO A 37 2.97 -6.47 -17.60
N PHE A 38 3.07 -6.17 -18.91
CA PHE A 38 4.26 -5.54 -19.50
C PHE A 38 4.41 -4.04 -19.17
N ARG A 39 3.40 -3.44 -18.53
CA ARG A 39 3.38 -2.06 -18.03
C ARG A 39 3.44 -2.00 -16.50
N GLU A 40 3.32 -3.14 -15.82
CA GLU A 40 3.46 -3.20 -14.37
C GLU A 40 4.95 -3.11 -14.01
N SER A 41 5.29 -2.20 -13.11
CA SER A 41 6.66 -2.12 -12.59
C SER A 41 6.93 -3.31 -11.67
N GLU A 42 8.14 -3.85 -11.73
CA GLU A 42 8.57 -4.87 -10.76
C GLU A 42 8.47 -4.33 -9.31
N PRO A 43 8.12 -5.19 -8.34
CA PRO A 43 8.04 -4.80 -6.94
C PRO A 43 9.41 -4.36 -6.41
N LEU A 44 9.40 -3.44 -5.45
CA LEU A 44 10.62 -3.07 -4.73
C LEU A 44 11.03 -4.22 -3.78
N PRO A 45 12.33 -4.40 -3.52
CA PRO A 45 12.79 -5.40 -2.55
C PRO A 45 12.17 -5.17 -1.17
N ASP A 46 11.79 -6.27 -0.50
CA ASP A 46 11.23 -6.25 0.85
C ASP A 46 11.99 -7.18 1.82
N ASP A 47 11.46 -7.34 3.04
CA ASP A 47 12.09 -8.14 4.10
C ASP A 47 11.99 -9.66 3.87
N THR A 48 11.27 -10.09 2.83
CA THR A 48 11.20 -11.48 2.39
C THR A 48 12.29 -11.85 1.38
N ASP A 49 12.93 -10.85 0.77
CA ASP A 49 14.02 -11.01 -0.18
C ASP A 49 15.37 -11.30 0.50
N ALA A 50 16.30 -11.88 -0.27
CA ALA A 50 17.66 -12.11 0.21
C ALA A 50 18.42 -10.78 0.39
N PRO A 51 19.34 -10.66 1.38
CA PRO A 51 20.08 -9.43 1.65
C PRO A 51 20.99 -9.00 0.47
N GLU A 52 21.35 -9.91 -0.42
CA GLU A 52 22.03 -9.61 -1.68
C GLU A 52 21.16 -8.77 -2.63
N VAL A 53 19.84 -9.00 -2.65
CA VAL A 53 18.88 -8.27 -3.51
C VAL A 53 18.80 -6.81 -3.09
N GLU A 54 18.67 -6.57 -1.78
CA GLU A 54 18.64 -5.21 -1.24
C GLU A 54 19.95 -4.46 -1.50
N ARG A 55 21.11 -5.13 -1.35
CA ARG A 55 22.43 -4.54 -1.66
C ARG A 55 22.58 -4.21 -3.13
N ALA A 56 22.16 -5.11 -4.02
CA ALA A 56 22.18 -4.89 -5.46
C ALA A 56 21.27 -3.71 -5.86
N PHE A 57 20.06 -3.64 -5.29
CA PHE A 57 19.10 -2.56 -5.53
C PHE A 57 19.63 -1.19 -5.08
N ARG A 58 20.32 -1.14 -3.94
CA ARG A 58 20.99 0.08 -3.44
C ARG A 58 22.23 0.48 -4.25
N GLY A 59 22.69 -0.38 -5.17
CA GLY A 59 23.88 -0.13 -5.98
C GLY A 59 25.19 -0.25 -5.20
N ASP A 60 25.19 -0.99 -4.08
CA ASP A 60 26.37 -1.24 -3.26
C ASP A 60 27.27 -2.27 -3.97
N ARG A 61 27.90 -1.83 -5.06
CA ARG A 61 28.94 -2.60 -5.73
C ARG A 61 30.10 -2.74 -4.76
N ARG A 62 30.33 -3.97 -4.30
CA ARG A 62 31.50 -4.39 -3.52
C ARG A 62 32.75 -3.61 -3.98
N ASP A 63 33.27 -2.76 -3.09
CA ASP A 63 34.67 -2.34 -3.12
C ASP A 63 35.52 -3.61 -3.09
N GLY A 64 36.05 -4.06 -4.24
CA GLY A 64 36.84 -5.30 -4.27
C GLY A 64 37.02 -6.00 -5.61
N GLU A 65 36.75 -5.34 -6.75
CA GLU A 65 37.34 -5.80 -8.02
C GLU A 65 38.49 -4.85 -8.37
N GLU A 66 39.64 -5.22 -7.84
CA GLU A 66 40.94 -4.73 -8.20
C GLU A 66 41.07 -4.85 -9.72
N GLY A 67 41.24 -3.70 -10.38
CA GLY A 67 41.66 -3.70 -11.77
C GLY A 67 43.05 -4.34 -11.84
N ASP A 68 43.13 -5.50 -12.47
CA ASP A 68 44.39 -6.09 -12.91
C ASP A 68 44.27 -6.45 -14.39
N VAL A 69 45.08 -5.71 -15.17
CA VAL A 69 45.53 -5.86 -16.58
C VAL A 69 44.50 -5.66 -17.71
#